data_AF-A0A8E2EZY9-F1
#
_entry.id   AF-A0A8E2EZY9-F1
#
_cell.length_a   1.000
_cell.length_b   1.000
_cell.length_c   1.000
_cell.angle_alpha   90.00
_cell.angle_beta   90.00
_cell.angle_gamma   90.00
#
_symmetry.space_group_name_H-M   'P 1'
#
loop_
_entity.id
_entity.type
_entity.pdbx_description
1 polymer ?
#
loop_
_entity_poly.entity_id
_entity_poly.type
_entity_poly.pdbx_seq_one_letter_code
_entity_poly.pdbx_strand_id
1 'polypeptide(L)'
;MGGPLTSSTLKNQVTGAFSGKSSSNILSSPIIKELHQIGLVKKATIPTISSKRGLVYVPNTTHPEDDLVWIQPGSDLGFYYNYGRIPTQKYANHLAFIPMLFGMFNNTFQADVIAQINNGAYVPYVFSFNEPDLPYHDGGSQISPADAATTWMKELQHLSAYGVKLGAPATSGSNGGITWLQQFFAACSNCTFDFLPVHWYGDFPGLASQVGYAHYLWPDLPL
;
A
#
# COMPACT_ATOMS: atom_id res chain seq x y z
N MET A 1 -50.01 -29.59 0.28
CA MET A 1 -50.31 -28.70 1.43
C MET A 1 -48.99 -28.18 1.96
N GLY A 2 -48.93 -26.87 2.22
CA GLY A 2 -47.71 -26.10 2.49
C GLY A 2 -47.56 -24.99 1.45
N GLY A 3 -48.27 -23.87 1.63
CA GLY A 3 -48.17 -22.71 0.74
C GLY A 3 -46.81 -21.98 0.86
N PRO A 4 -46.49 -21.07 -0.07
CA PRO A 4 -45.18 -20.40 -0.09
C PRO A 4 -45.01 -19.50 1.14
N LEU A 5 -43.86 -19.60 1.81
CA LEU A 5 -43.51 -18.74 2.95
C LEU A 5 -43.28 -17.30 2.47
N THR A 6 -43.72 -16.34 3.28
CA THR A 6 -43.65 -14.91 2.97
C THR A 6 -42.28 -14.32 3.32
N SER A 7 -41.92 -13.22 2.65
CA SER A 7 -40.65 -12.48 2.77
C SER A 7 -40.25 -12.11 4.22
N SER A 8 -41.23 -11.96 5.13
CA SER A 8 -40.99 -11.66 6.53
C SER A 8 -40.45 -12.86 7.34
N THR A 9 -40.77 -14.09 6.94
CA THR A 9 -40.30 -15.30 7.64
C THR A 9 -38.83 -15.61 7.34
N LEU A 10 -38.34 -15.24 6.15
CA LEU A 10 -36.94 -15.40 5.74
C LEU A 10 -35.98 -14.44 6.47
N LYS A 11 -36.41 -13.21 6.77
CA LYS A 11 -35.58 -12.23 7.49
C LYS A 11 -35.26 -12.65 8.92
N ASN A 12 -36.18 -13.35 9.59
CA ASN A 12 -35.99 -13.78 10.99
C ASN A 12 -35.12 -15.03 11.15
N GLN A 13 -34.82 -15.78 10.08
CA GLN A 13 -33.85 -16.88 10.16
C GLN A 13 -32.40 -16.42 9.91
N VAL A 14 -32.20 -15.30 9.22
CA VAL A 14 -30.87 -14.71 8.98
C VAL A 14 -30.29 -14.10 10.25
N THR A 15 -31.14 -13.57 11.14
CA THR A 15 -30.70 -12.93 12.40
C THR A 15 -30.19 -13.91 13.45
N GLY A 16 -30.51 -15.21 13.35
CA GLY A 16 -30.04 -16.25 14.28
C GLY A 16 -28.72 -16.94 13.91
N ALA A 17 -28.15 -16.67 12.73
CA ALA A 17 -26.97 -17.39 12.21
C ALA A 17 -25.64 -16.67 12.46
N PHE A 18 -25.65 -15.42 12.96
CA PHE A 18 -24.46 -14.66 13.32
C PHE A 18 -24.11 -14.79 14.80
N SER A 19 -23.90 -16.01 15.28
CA SER A 19 -23.09 -16.22 16.49
C SER A 19 -22.03 -17.28 16.22
N GLY A 20 -20.82 -16.80 15.94
CA GLY A 20 -19.58 -17.58 16.00
C GLY A 20 -19.51 -18.83 15.12
N LYS A 21 -18.97 -18.70 13.90
CA LYS A 21 -18.12 -19.72 13.26
C LYS A 21 -17.45 -19.18 11.99
N SER A 22 -16.24 -19.67 11.78
CA SER A 22 -15.29 -19.37 10.71
C SER A 22 -15.89 -19.37 9.30
N SER A 23 -15.39 -18.46 8.46
CA SER A 23 -15.85 -18.09 7.11
C SER A 23 -15.76 -19.20 6.05
N SER A 24 -15.29 -20.40 6.38
CA SER A 24 -15.01 -21.46 5.40
C SER A 24 -16.17 -22.41 5.10
N ASN A 25 -17.32 -22.35 5.80
CA ASN A 25 -18.38 -23.37 5.65
C ASN A 25 -19.75 -22.90 5.11
N ILE A 26 -19.88 -21.65 4.68
CA ILE A 26 -21.18 -21.10 4.21
C ILE A 26 -21.64 -21.73 2.88
N LEU A 27 -20.71 -22.27 2.07
CA LEU A 27 -20.98 -22.84 0.74
C LEU A 27 -21.63 -24.24 0.73
N SER A 28 -21.86 -24.85 1.91
CA SER A 28 -22.44 -26.20 2.02
C SER A 28 -23.96 -26.21 2.20
N SER A 29 -24.59 -25.03 2.32
CA SER A 29 -26.04 -24.93 2.53
C SER A 29 -26.84 -25.28 1.26
N PRO A 30 -27.83 -26.19 1.32
CA PRO A 30 -28.63 -26.60 0.17
C PRO A 30 -29.39 -25.45 -0.51
N ILE A 31 -29.56 -24.31 0.18
CA ILE A 31 -30.23 -23.10 -0.34
C ILE A 31 -29.44 -22.42 -1.48
N ILE A 32 -28.10 -22.50 -1.47
CA ILE A 32 -27.26 -21.87 -2.51
C ILE A 32 -27.29 -22.68 -3.82
N LYS A 33 -27.47 -24.00 -3.73
CA LYS A 33 -27.50 -24.89 -4.91
C LYS A 33 -28.73 -24.64 -5.79
N GLU A 34 -29.84 -24.22 -5.22
CA GLU A 34 -31.09 -23.99 -5.95
C GLU A 34 -31.11 -22.67 -6.73
N LEU A 35 -30.32 -21.67 -6.28
CA LEU A 35 -30.17 -20.38 -6.97
C LEU A 35 -29.28 -20.43 -8.23
N HIS A 36 -28.44 -21.46 -8.35
CA HIS A 36 -27.56 -21.66 -9.53
C HIS A 36 -28.31 -22.19 -10.76
N GLN A 37 -29.49 -22.81 -10.59
CA GLN A 37 -30.22 -23.49 -11.67
C GLN A 37 -31.09 -22.54 -12.53
N ILE A 38 -31.25 -21.27 -12.13
CA ILE A 38 -32.22 -20.33 -12.73
C ILE A 38 -31.59 -19.30 -13.69
N GLY A 39 -30.30 -19.45 -14.04
CA GLY A 39 -29.67 -18.67 -15.13
C GLY A 39 -29.62 -17.14 -14.95
N LEU A 40 -29.91 -16.61 -13.76
CA LEU A 40 -30.00 -15.16 -13.49
C LEU A 40 -28.70 -14.52 -12.97
N VAL A 41 -27.60 -15.27 -12.88
CA VAL A 41 -26.30 -14.71 -12.51
C VAL A 41 -25.36 -14.89 -13.68
N LYS A 42 -25.20 -13.84 -14.49
CA LYS A 42 -24.01 -13.72 -15.33
C LYS A 42 -22.82 -13.86 -14.39
N LYS A 43 -21.95 -14.85 -14.62
CA LYS A 43 -20.64 -14.92 -13.97
C LYS A 43 -19.93 -13.61 -14.33
N ALA A 44 -19.94 -12.66 -13.40
CA ALA A 44 -19.16 -11.47 -13.54
C ALA A 44 -17.71 -11.95 -13.63
N THR A 45 -17.12 -11.82 -14.81
CA THR A 45 -15.67 -11.84 -14.93
C THR A 45 -15.22 -10.58 -14.18
N ILE A 46 -14.95 -10.71 -12.88
CA ILE A 46 -14.29 -9.67 -12.12
C ILE A 46 -12.96 -9.48 -12.85
N PRO A 47 -12.69 -8.32 -13.47
CA PRO A 47 -11.37 -8.03 -13.99
C PRO A 47 -10.41 -8.32 -12.86
N THR A 48 -9.30 -9.02 -13.12
CA THR A 48 -8.27 -9.24 -12.11
C THR A 48 -7.70 -7.87 -11.73
N ILE A 49 -8.35 -7.18 -10.79
CA ILE A 49 -7.85 -5.95 -10.18
C ILE A 49 -6.57 -6.38 -9.51
N SER A 50 -5.43 -5.98 -10.07
CA SER A 50 -4.16 -6.27 -9.45
C SER A 50 -4.10 -5.51 -8.15
N SER A 51 -4.20 -6.21 -7.01
CA SER A 51 -4.08 -5.60 -5.68
C SER A 51 -2.70 -4.99 -5.39
N LYS A 52 -1.79 -4.98 -6.38
CA LYS A 52 -0.39 -4.56 -6.27
C LYS A 52 -0.03 -3.37 -7.15
N ARG A 53 -0.91 -2.93 -8.07
CA ARG A 53 -0.61 -1.79 -8.94
C ARG A 53 -0.96 -0.48 -8.23
N GLY A 54 -0.01 0.44 -8.24
CA GLY A 54 -0.19 1.79 -7.74
C GLY A 54 0.35 2.84 -8.70
N LEU A 55 -0.09 4.07 -8.50
CA LEU A 55 0.32 5.23 -9.31
C LEU A 55 1.43 6.00 -8.60
N VAL A 56 2.54 6.23 -9.31
CA VAL A 56 3.53 7.26 -8.94
C VAL A 56 3.03 8.57 -9.52
N TYR A 57 2.52 9.47 -8.69
CA TYR A 57 1.91 10.70 -9.16
C TYR A 57 2.87 11.89 -9.05
N VAL A 58 3.13 12.51 -10.20
CA VAL A 58 3.82 13.80 -10.30
C VAL A 58 2.90 14.74 -11.10
N PRO A 59 2.53 15.92 -10.57
CA PRO A 59 1.57 16.80 -11.22
C PRO A 59 2.10 17.32 -12.56
N ASN A 60 1.28 17.23 -13.61
CA ASN A 60 1.54 17.84 -14.90
C ASN A 60 0.69 19.10 -15.06
N THR A 61 1.33 20.27 -15.18
CA THR A 61 0.64 21.55 -15.34
C THR A 61 0.20 21.84 -16.77
N THR A 62 0.79 21.15 -17.76
CA THR A 62 0.46 21.30 -19.18
C THR A 62 -0.79 20.51 -19.56
N HIS A 63 -0.98 19.33 -18.97
CA HIS A 63 -2.10 18.42 -19.23
C HIS A 63 -2.76 17.94 -17.92
N PRO A 64 -3.32 18.84 -17.09
CA PRO A 64 -3.91 18.47 -15.80
C PRO A 64 -5.16 17.58 -15.92
N GLU A 65 -5.75 17.48 -17.11
CA GLU A 65 -6.87 16.60 -17.46
C GLU A 65 -6.49 15.11 -17.50
N ASP A 66 -5.22 14.79 -17.78
CA ASP A 66 -4.74 13.41 -17.89
C ASP A 66 -4.82 12.67 -16.55
N ASP A 67 -4.85 13.40 -15.43
CA ASP A 67 -5.04 12.83 -14.10
C ASP A 67 -6.34 12.02 -13.97
N LEU A 68 -7.36 12.35 -14.78
CA LEU A 68 -8.64 11.64 -14.79
C LEU A 68 -8.53 10.26 -15.43
N VAL A 69 -7.52 9.98 -16.24
CA VAL A 69 -7.34 8.67 -16.91
C VAL A 69 -7.17 7.54 -15.90
N TRP A 70 -6.49 7.81 -14.78
CA TRP A 70 -6.14 6.80 -13.78
C TRP A 70 -7.32 6.34 -12.92
N ILE A 71 -8.42 7.07 -12.92
CA ILE A 71 -9.61 6.80 -12.08
C ILE A 71 -10.86 6.44 -12.89
N GLN A 72 -10.72 6.20 -14.19
CA GLN A 72 -11.84 5.77 -15.03
C GLN A 72 -12.34 4.37 -14.63
N PRO A 73 -13.63 4.07 -14.88
CA PRO A 73 -14.16 2.71 -14.70
C PRO A 73 -13.30 1.67 -15.44
N GLY A 74 -12.87 0.64 -14.73
CA GLY A 74 -11.98 -0.40 -15.26
C GLY A 74 -10.49 -0.21 -14.94
N SER A 75 -10.10 0.92 -14.32
CA SER A 75 -8.78 1.06 -13.70
C SER A 75 -8.57 0.00 -12.63
N ASP A 76 -7.37 -0.59 -12.58
CA ASP A 76 -6.98 -1.62 -11.62
C ASP A 76 -5.95 -1.13 -10.59
N LEU A 77 -5.77 0.19 -10.49
CA LEU A 77 -4.91 0.82 -9.49
C LEU A 77 -5.58 0.77 -8.10
N GLY A 78 -4.84 0.33 -7.09
CA GLY A 78 -5.33 0.25 -5.70
C GLY A 78 -4.84 1.40 -4.81
N PHE A 79 -3.68 1.98 -5.12
CA PHE A 79 -3.05 3.01 -4.31
C PHE A 79 -2.26 4.01 -5.15
N TYR A 80 -1.80 5.09 -4.52
CA TYR A 80 -0.86 6.03 -5.12
C TYR A 80 0.02 6.68 -4.06
N TYR A 81 1.14 7.25 -4.50
CA TYR A 81 1.94 8.18 -3.71
C TYR A 81 2.40 9.34 -4.61
N ASN A 82 2.82 10.44 -4.00
CA ASN A 82 3.18 11.67 -4.71
C ASN A 82 4.49 12.30 -4.23
N TYR A 83 5.39 11.48 -3.68
CA TYR A 83 6.63 11.90 -3.01
C TYR A 83 6.43 12.82 -1.79
N GLY A 84 5.18 13.02 -1.35
CA GLY A 84 4.83 13.91 -0.25
C GLY A 84 4.02 13.22 0.82
N ARG A 85 3.72 13.99 1.86
CA ARG A 85 2.94 13.55 3.02
C ARG A 85 1.45 13.87 2.94
N ILE A 86 1.06 14.75 2.00
CA ILE A 86 -0.30 15.26 1.86
C ILE A 86 -0.92 14.64 0.61
N PRO A 87 -2.15 14.09 0.70
CA PRO A 87 -2.81 13.48 -0.44
C PRO A 87 -3.10 14.51 -1.53
N THR A 88 -3.10 14.05 -2.77
CA THR A 88 -3.58 14.83 -3.92
C THR A 88 -5.10 14.76 -3.98
N GLN A 89 -5.76 15.92 -3.89
CA GLN A 89 -7.22 16.01 -3.85
C GLN A 89 -7.93 15.30 -5.01
N LYS A 90 -7.33 15.29 -6.21
CA LYS A 90 -7.89 14.63 -7.40
C LYS A 90 -8.10 13.11 -7.23
N TYR A 91 -7.28 12.46 -6.41
CA TYR A 91 -7.36 11.00 -6.17
C TYR A 91 -8.03 10.66 -4.83
N ALA A 92 -8.49 11.67 -4.08
CA ALA A 92 -9.22 11.45 -2.85
C ALA A 92 -10.44 10.55 -3.12
N ASN A 93 -10.63 9.53 -2.28
CA ASN A 93 -11.70 8.52 -2.40
C ASN A 93 -11.63 7.60 -3.64
N HIS A 94 -10.64 7.74 -4.51
CA HIS A 94 -10.44 6.87 -5.66
C HIS A 94 -9.31 5.86 -5.46
N LEU A 95 -8.20 6.29 -4.84
CA LEU A 95 -7.02 5.47 -4.58
C LEU A 95 -6.57 5.64 -3.13
N ALA A 96 -6.09 4.57 -2.50
CA ALA A 96 -5.46 4.67 -1.19
C ALA A 96 -4.17 5.49 -1.28
N PHE A 97 -4.04 6.53 -0.47
CA PHE A 97 -2.83 7.35 -0.44
C PHE A 97 -1.78 6.73 0.47
N ILE A 98 -0.53 6.64 -0.01
CA ILE A 98 0.64 6.25 0.78
C ILE A 98 1.51 7.49 0.99
N PRO A 99 1.53 8.08 2.20
CA PRO A 99 2.41 9.20 2.52
C PRO A 99 3.89 8.78 2.44
N MET A 100 4.74 9.69 1.97
CA MET A 100 6.18 9.48 1.88
C MET A 100 6.95 10.53 2.67
N LEU A 101 7.84 10.09 3.56
CA LEU A 101 8.88 10.93 4.13
C LEU A 101 10.07 10.96 3.18
N PHE A 102 9.99 11.81 2.15
CA PHE A 102 11.00 11.85 1.08
C PHE A 102 12.43 12.09 1.60
N GLY A 103 12.59 13.00 2.55
CA GLY A 103 13.88 13.34 3.13
C GLY A 103 13.75 14.09 4.46
N MET A 104 14.86 14.64 4.95
CA MET A 104 14.94 15.24 6.29
C MET A 104 14.50 16.71 6.39
N PHE A 105 13.89 17.27 5.36
CA PHE A 105 13.50 18.70 5.34
C PHE A 105 12.17 18.98 6.05
N ASN A 106 11.49 17.96 6.55
CA ASN A 106 10.21 18.13 7.22
C ASN A 106 10.15 17.45 8.58
N ASN A 107 9.86 18.25 9.61
CA ASN A 107 9.71 17.84 11.00
C ASN A 107 8.24 17.65 11.43
N THR A 108 7.31 17.59 10.47
CA THR A 108 5.86 17.44 10.73
C THR A 108 5.27 16.16 10.16
N PHE A 109 6.08 15.29 9.54
CA PHE A 109 5.57 14.13 8.81
C PHE A 109 4.71 13.23 9.70
N GLN A 110 5.21 12.88 10.89
CA GLN A 110 4.45 12.08 11.85
C GLN A 110 3.11 12.73 12.21
N ALA A 111 3.13 14.03 12.54
CA ALA A 111 1.95 14.76 12.95
C ALA A 111 0.91 14.82 11.81
N ASP A 112 1.35 15.02 10.57
CA ASP A 112 0.47 15.08 9.41
C ASP A 112 -0.14 13.71 9.08
N VAL A 113 0.61 12.62 9.23
CA VAL A 113 0.06 11.25 9.05
C VAL A 113 -0.95 10.93 10.15
N ILE A 114 -0.63 11.22 11.41
CA ILE A 114 -1.55 11.00 12.53
C ILE A 114 -2.82 11.85 12.36
N ALA A 115 -2.69 13.10 11.93
CA ALA A 115 -3.84 13.97 11.65
C ALA A 115 -4.75 13.39 10.56
N GLN A 116 -4.17 12.82 9.49
CA GLN A 116 -4.94 12.13 8.45
C GLN A 116 -5.73 10.95 9.02
N ILE A 117 -5.08 10.10 9.82
CA ILE A 117 -5.73 8.93 10.46
C ILE A 117 -6.86 9.39 11.39
N ASN A 118 -6.61 10.40 12.24
CA ASN A 118 -7.61 10.94 13.17
C ASN A 118 -8.80 11.58 12.45
N ASN A 119 -8.60 12.08 11.23
CA ASN A 119 -9.66 12.61 10.36
C ASN A 119 -10.38 11.52 9.55
N GLY A 120 -10.10 10.24 9.80
CA GLY A 120 -10.77 9.10 9.18
C GLY A 120 -10.14 8.60 7.88
N ALA A 121 -8.95 9.08 7.50
CA ALA A 121 -8.24 8.53 6.35
C ALA A 121 -7.72 7.12 6.63
N TYR A 122 -7.85 6.23 5.65
CA TYR A 122 -7.23 4.91 5.70
C TYR A 122 -5.77 4.99 5.23
N VAL A 123 -4.82 4.92 6.17
CA VAL A 123 -3.38 4.99 5.90
C VAL A 123 -2.70 3.68 6.35
N PRO A 124 -2.75 2.61 5.54
CA PRO A 124 -2.19 1.30 5.92
C PRO A 124 -0.67 1.20 5.79
N TYR A 125 -0.06 2.06 4.99
CA TYR A 125 1.38 2.06 4.69
C TYR A 125 1.92 3.48 4.66
N VAL A 126 3.21 3.63 4.97
CA VAL A 126 4.01 4.83 4.65
C VAL A 126 5.31 4.43 3.99
N PHE A 127 5.78 5.26 3.07
CA PHE A 127 7.13 5.16 2.50
C PHE A 127 8.08 6.09 3.25
N SER A 128 9.33 5.64 3.40
CA SER A 128 10.40 6.48 3.97
C SER A 128 11.28 7.05 2.85
N PHE A 129 12.54 7.37 3.16
CA PHE A 129 13.41 8.23 2.37
C PHE A 129 13.53 7.81 0.90
N ASN A 130 13.52 8.80 -0.01
CA ASN A 130 13.68 8.60 -1.45
C ASN A 130 15.15 8.70 -1.86
N GLU A 131 15.73 7.58 -2.27
CA GLU A 131 17.11 7.48 -2.75
C GLU A 131 18.09 8.28 -1.86
N PRO A 132 18.13 7.96 -0.54
CA PRO A 132 19.01 8.68 0.39
C PRO A 132 20.48 8.50 0.05
N ASP A 133 20.83 7.46 -0.71
CA ASP A 133 22.17 7.19 -1.22
C ASP A 133 22.59 8.12 -2.38
N LEU A 134 21.64 8.79 -3.03
CA LEU A 134 21.89 9.68 -4.16
C LEU A 134 21.85 11.17 -3.77
N PRO A 135 22.61 12.03 -4.46
CA PRO A 135 22.61 13.46 -4.21
C PRO A 135 21.32 14.14 -4.71
N TYR A 136 21.03 15.34 -4.18
CA TYR A 136 19.83 16.09 -4.57
C TYR A 136 19.72 16.41 -6.06
N HIS A 137 20.86 16.66 -6.73
CA HIS A 137 20.87 17.00 -8.15
C HIS A 137 20.50 15.82 -9.06
N ASP A 138 20.57 14.59 -8.54
CA ASP A 138 20.13 13.38 -9.23
C ASP A 138 18.68 13.00 -8.87
N GLY A 139 18.00 13.81 -8.04
CA GLY A 139 16.64 13.55 -7.55
C GLY A 139 16.58 12.74 -6.25
N GLY A 140 17.73 12.41 -5.65
CA GLY A 140 17.81 11.75 -4.34
C GLY A 140 17.57 12.68 -3.17
N SER A 141 17.52 12.12 -1.97
CA SER A 141 17.36 12.89 -0.73
C SER A 141 18.68 13.17 0.01
N GLN A 142 19.80 12.57 -0.42
CA GLN A 142 21.15 12.80 0.11
C GLN A 142 21.26 12.75 1.64
N ILE A 143 21.08 11.57 2.23
CA ILE A 143 21.01 11.36 3.68
C ILE A 143 21.99 10.28 4.10
N SER A 144 22.75 10.50 5.19
CA SER A 144 23.61 9.46 5.75
C SER A 144 22.78 8.37 6.46
N PRO A 145 23.22 7.10 6.50
CA PRO A 145 22.51 6.06 7.23
C PRO A 145 22.25 6.38 8.71
N ALA A 146 23.19 7.07 9.38
CA ALA A 146 23.05 7.45 10.79
C ALA A 146 22.01 8.56 11.01
N ASP A 147 21.98 9.55 10.12
CA ASP A 147 20.98 10.63 10.18
C ASP A 147 19.58 10.07 9.86
N ALA A 148 19.49 9.18 8.86
CA ALA A 148 18.26 8.48 8.53
C ALA A 148 17.73 7.66 9.72
N ALA A 149 18.59 6.95 10.46
CA ALA A 149 18.20 6.20 11.65
C ALA A 149 17.66 7.11 12.76
N THR A 150 18.29 8.26 12.96
CA THR A 150 17.83 9.27 13.93
C THR A 150 16.47 9.83 13.54
N THR A 151 16.29 10.20 12.28
CA THR A 151 15.02 10.72 11.76
C THR A 151 13.93 9.66 11.77
N TRP A 152 14.25 8.39 11.52
CA TRP A 152 13.30 7.30 11.60
C TRP A 152 12.61 7.23 12.97
N MET A 153 13.41 7.27 14.04
CA MET A 153 12.88 7.21 15.41
C MET A 153 11.97 8.40 15.72
N LYS A 154 12.27 9.56 15.13
CA LYS A 154 11.47 10.78 15.30
C LYS A 154 10.15 10.74 14.53
N GLU A 155 10.20 10.42 13.24
CA GLU A 155 9.09 10.66 12.31
C GLU A 155 8.30 9.41 11.92
N LEU A 156 8.91 8.22 11.97
CA LEU A 156 8.32 6.98 11.42
C LEU A 156 7.97 5.97 12.50
N GLN A 157 8.86 5.71 13.47
CA GLN A 157 8.74 4.58 14.38
C GLN A 157 7.40 4.53 15.13
N HIS A 158 6.89 5.66 15.61
CA HIS A 158 5.62 5.72 16.35
C HIS A 158 4.38 5.43 15.50
N LEU A 159 4.46 5.54 14.17
CA LEU A 159 3.32 5.27 13.30
C LEU A 159 2.90 3.79 13.33
N SER A 160 3.83 2.88 13.69
CA SER A 160 3.53 1.46 13.92
C SER A 160 2.46 1.25 15.01
N ALA A 161 2.42 2.10 16.04
CA ALA A 161 1.42 2.04 17.11
C ALA A 161 0.01 2.42 16.62
N TYR A 162 -0.10 3.07 15.47
CA TYR A 162 -1.36 3.39 14.78
C TYR A 162 -1.75 2.30 13.76
N GLY A 163 -1.04 1.17 13.73
CA GLY A 163 -1.29 0.08 12.77
C GLY A 163 -0.79 0.37 11.36
N VAL A 164 0.04 1.42 11.20
CA VAL A 164 0.66 1.78 9.91
C VAL A 164 1.89 0.91 9.69
N LYS A 165 1.99 0.30 8.51
CA LYS A 165 3.19 -0.45 8.10
C LYS A 165 4.26 0.48 7.54
N LEU A 166 5.49 0.29 7.98
CA LEU A 166 6.61 1.18 7.70
C LEU A 166 7.54 0.59 6.64
N GLY A 167 7.62 1.24 5.47
CA GLY A 167 8.55 0.87 4.41
C GLY A 167 9.96 1.33 4.71
N ALA A 168 10.94 0.44 4.56
CA ALA A 168 12.35 0.81 4.59
C ALA A 168 12.70 1.84 3.50
N PRO A 169 13.87 2.50 3.57
CA PRO A 169 14.24 3.51 2.58
C PRO A 169 14.33 2.93 1.17
N ALA A 170 13.82 3.67 0.18
CA ALA A 170 13.90 3.26 -1.22
C ALA A 170 15.23 3.75 -1.80
N THR A 171 16.30 2.96 -1.75
CA THR A 171 17.60 3.35 -2.32
C THR A 171 17.64 3.14 -3.84
N SER A 172 18.65 3.72 -4.50
CA SER A 172 18.89 3.45 -5.93
C SER A 172 19.08 1.96 -6.18
N GLY A 173 18.73 1.50 -7.39
CA GLY A 173 18.93 0.11 -7.84
C GLY A 173 20.39 -0.29 -8.07
N SER A 174 21.34 0.29 -7.33
CA SER A 174 22.78 0.13 -7.50
C SER A 174 23.42 -0.59 -6.31
N ASN A 175 24.68 -1.03 -6.46
CA ASN A 175 25.47 -1.54 -5.34
C ASN A 175 25.65 -0.49 -4.22
N GLY A 176 25.65 0.80 -4.55
CA GLY A 176 25.68 1.89 -3.59
C GLY A 176 24.42 1.89 -2.72
N GLY A 177 23.25 1.75 -3.34
CA GLY A 177 21.97 1.67 -2.64
C GLY A 177 21.86 0.46 -1.71
N ILE A 178 22.36 -0.71 -2.11
CA ILE A 178 22.43 -1.89 -1.24
C ILE A 178 23.37 -1.66 -0.05
N THR A 179 24.55 -1.09 -0.30
CA THR A 179 25.53 -0.79 0.75
C THR A 179 24.95 0.19 1.77
N TRP A 180 24.24 1.22 1.29
CA TRP A 180 23.56 2.20 2.14
C TRP A 180 22.50 1.53 3.03
N LEU A 181 21.66 0.65 2.48
CA LEU A 181 20.64 -0.07 3.24
C LEU A 181 21.24 -0.95 4.35
N GLN A 182 22.32 -1.68 4.05
CA GLN A 182 23.02 -2.49 5.06
C GLN A 182 23.54 -1.63 6.22
N GLN A 183 24.13 -0.48 5.91
CA GLN A 183 24.61 0.46 6.93
C GLN A 183 23.45 1.05 7.74
N PHE A 184 22.33 1.34 7.10
CA PHE A 184 21.14 1.90 7.75
C PHE A 184 20.49 0.89 8.71
N PHE A 185 20.31 -0.37 8.29
CA PHE A 185 19.79 -1.41 9.17
C PHE A 185 20.72 -1.69 10.35
N ALA A 186 22.04 -1.61 10.16
CA ALA A 186 22.99 -1.68 11.27
C ALA A 186 22.89 -0.47 12.21
N ALA A 187 22.64 0.73 11.67
CA ALA A 187 22.51 1.96 12.46
C ALA A 187 21.17 2.05 13.24
N CYS A 188 20.13 1.33 12.82
CA CYS A 188 18.83 1.39 13.46
C CYS A 188 18.32 0.05 14.00
N SER A 189 18.97 -0.45 15.05
CA SER A 189 18.60 -1.73 15.68
C SER A 189 17.21 -1.74 16.34
N ASN A 190 16.65 -0.57 16.65
CA ASN A 190 15.33 -0.42 17.28
C ASN A 190 14.23 0.02 16.29
N CYS A 191 14.55 0.05 14.99
CA CYS A 191 13.57 0.35 13.95
C CYS A 191 12.66 -0.86 13.68
N THR A 192 11.41 -0.60 13.34
CA THR A 192 10.50 -1.58 12.75
C THR A 192 10.45 -1.41 11.24
N PHE A 193 10.70 -2.46 10.47
CA PHE A 193 10.54 -2.45 9.01
C PHE A 193 9.51 -3.51 8.63
N ASP A 194 8.46 -3.12 7.91
CA ASP A 194 7.38 -4.03 7.50
C ASP A 194 7.52 -4.51 6.06
N PHE A 195 8.22 -3.75 5.21
CA PHE A 195 8.47 -4.07 3.80
C PHE A 195 9.65 -3.25 3.27
N LEU A 196 10.20 -3.66 2.12
CA LEU A 196 11.35 -3.03 1.48
C LEU A 196 11.00 -2.54 0.07
N PRO A 197 10.82 -1.22 -0.11
CA PRO A 197 10.75 -0.60 -1.44
C PRO A 197 12.04 -0.82 -2.23
N VAL A 198 11.91 -1.07 -3.54
CA VAL A 198 13.05 -1.27 -4.46
C VAL A 198 12.86 -0.40 -5.69
N HIS A 199 13.88 0.41 -6.01
CA HIS A 199 13.96 1.10 -7.30
C HIS A 199 14.81 0.33 -8.30
N TRP A 200 14.45 0.46 -9.58
CA TRP A 200 15.23 -0.05 -10.68
C TRP A 200 15.00 0.77 -11.95
N TYR A 201 16.09 1.14 -12.61
CA TYR A 201 16.09 1.78 -13.92
C TYR A 201 17.07 1.02 -14.81
N GLY A 202 16.53 0.31 -15.80
CA GLY A 202 17.33 -0.56 -16.66
C GLY A 202 16.48 -1.59 -17.38
N ASP A 203 17.11 -2.66 -17.82
CA ASP A 203 16.43 -3.76 -18.50
C ASP A 203 15.76 -4.73 -17.52
N PHE A 204 14.98 -5.67 -18.06
CA PHE A 204 14.28 -6.67 -17.27
C PHE A 204 15.23 -7.66 -16.54
N PRO A 205 16.31 -8.18 -17.17
CA PRO A 205 17.29 -9.01 -16.47
C PRO A 205 17.88 -8.33 -15.23
N GLY A 206 18.23 -7.04 -15.31
CA GLY A 206 18.72 -6.30 -14.17
C GLY A 206 17.65 -6.08 -13.10
N LEU A 207 16.39 -5.81 -13.48
CA LEU A 207 15.27 -5.75 -12.53
C LEU A 207 15.14 -7.07 -11.74
N ALA A 208 15.13 -8.19 -12.45
CA ALA A 208 15.03 -9.51 -11.84
C ALA A 208 16.20 -9.80 -10.89
N SER A 209 17.41 -9.40 -11.27
CA SER A 209 18.59 -9.50 -10.41
C SER A 209 18.48 -8.63 -9.16
N GLN A 210 18.05 -7.37 -9.30
CA GLN A 210 17.92 -6.44 -8.19
C GLN A 210 16.87 -6.92 -7.17
N VAL A 211 15.68 -7.31 -7.65
CA VAL A 211 14.61 -7.86 -6.81
C VAL A 211 15.06 -9.17 -6.13
N GLY A 212 15.70 -10.07 -6.89
CA GLY A 212 16.19 -11.33 -6.36
C GLY A 212 17.28 -11.14 -5.29
N TYR A 213 18.20 -10.20 -5.51
CA TYR A 213 19.28 -9.92 -4.56
C TYR A 213 18.79 -9.21 -3.30
N ALA A 214 17.87 -8.26 -3.42
CA ALA A 214 17.23 -7.63 -2.27
C ALA A 214 16.48 -8.67 -1.41
N HIS A 215 15.71 -9.56 -2.04
CA HIS A 215 15.03 -10.64 -1.32
C HIS A 215 16.01 -11.64 -0.67
N TYR A 216 17.14 -11.94 -1.33
CA TYR A 216 18.17 -12.80 -0.74
C TYR A 216 18.79 -12.19 0.53
N LEU A 217 19.05 -10.89 0.54
CA LEU A 217 19.63 -10.19 1.70
C LEU A 217 18.63 -10.00 2.85
N TRP A 218 17.36 -9.75 2.52
CA TRP A 218 16.30 -9.48 3.49
C TRP A 218 15.05 -10.33 3.22
N PRO A 219 15.12 -11.66 3.43
CA PRO A 219 14.08 -12.60 3.01
C PRO A 219 12.75 -12.44 3.77
N ASP A 220 12.80 -11.86 4.97
CA ASP A 220 11.63 -11.65 5.83
C ASP A 220 10.86 -10.37 5.49
N LEU A 221 11.41 -9.50 4.63
CA LEU A 221 10.75 -8.28 4.18
C LEU A 221 10.07 -8.52 2.82
N PRO A 222 8.73 -8.35 2.72
CA PRO A 222 8.06 -8.25 1.43
C PRO A 222 8.61 -7.08 0.60
N LEU A 223 8.66 -7.27 -0.72
CA LEU A 223 8.99 -6.24 -1.72
C LEU A 223 7.72 -5.68 -2.36
#